data_AF-A0A4W5LGF6-F1
#
_entry.id   AF-A0A4W5LGF6-F1
#
_cell.length_a   1.000
_cell.length_b   1.000
_cell.length_c   1.000
_cell.angle_alpha   90.00
_cell.angle_beta   90.00
_cell.angle_gamma   90.00
#
_symmetry.space_group_name_H-M   'P 1'
#
loop_
_entity.id
_entity.type
_entity.pdbx_description
1 polymer ?
#
loop_
_entity_poly.entity_id
_entity_poly.type
_entity_poly.pdbx_seq_one_letter_code
_entity_poly.pdbx_strand_id
1 'polypeptide(L)'
;MPGNDERPTSMSSTGGEDASSDAESSSDRCNSITSASDFDCSRQSFTSDCSSSKHSSPSSSPPKTITLDDVMFSARDLSNLTLAHEIIVNRDFHVEQPHLPQNSLEKQVKDIVHKAFWDSLESELNDDPPEYEHAIKLLE
;
A
#
# COMPACT_ATOMS: atom_id res chain seq x y z
N MET A 1 22.77 45.12 -48.59
CA MET A 1 22.81 46.09 -47.46
C MET A 1 22.31 45.35 -46.23
N PRO A 2 23.06 45.40 -45.11
CA PRO A 2 22.87 44.60 -43.90
C PRO A 2 21.78 45.20 -43.01
N GLY A 3 21.38 44.49 -41.94
CA GLY A 3 20.63 45.11 -40.85
C GLY A 3 19.85 44.12 -40.00
N ASN A 4 20.55 43.49 -39.05
CA ASN A 4 20.00 42.72 -37.93
C ASN A 4 19.12 43.62 -37.05
N ASP A 5 18.12 43.04 -36.39
CA ASP A 5 17.75 43.49 -35.04
C ASP A 5 17.15 42.31 -34.25
N GLU A 6 18.02 41.67 -33.48
CA GLU A 6 17.65 40.88 -32.30
C GLU A 6 17.41 41.86 -31.15
N ARG A 7 16.31 41.70 -30.41
CA ARG A 7 16.24 42.25 -29.05
C ARG A 7 15.44 41.34 -28.11
N PRO A 8 16.08 40.68 -27.13
CA PRO A 8 15.42 40.20 -25.93
C PRO A 8 15.22 41.39 -24.97
N THR A 9 14.08 41.46 -24.27
CA THR A 9 13.89 42.45 -23.21
C THR A 9 13.80 41.77 -21.86
N SER A 10 14.60 42.34 -20.96
CA SER A 10 15.11 41.88 -19.68
C SER A 10 14.09 41.60 -18.57
N MET A 11 14.61 40.80 -17.63
CA MET A 11 14.25 40.73 -16.22
C MET A 11 14.00 42.10 -15.59
N SER A 12 13.01 42.18 -14.70
CA SER A 12 12.94 43.16 -13.63
C SER A 12 12.78 42.44 -12.29
N SER A 13 13.69 42.76 -11.40
CA SER A 13 13.88 42.28 -10.04
C SER A 13 13.00 43.01 -9.02
N THR A 14 12.64 42.27 -7.96
CA THR A 14 12.60 42.67 -6.53
C THR A 14 11.67 43.80 -6.05
N GLY A 15 10.84 43.46 -5.05
CA GLY A 15 10.42 44.38 -4.00
C GLY A 15 9.07 44.00 -3.38
N GLY A 16 9.05 43.67 -2.07
CA GLY A 16 7.81 43.61 -1.28
C GLY A 16 7.73 42.47 -0.27
N GLU A 17 8.49 42.60 0.80
CA GLU A 17 8.52 41.81 2.03
C GLU A 17 7.34 42.11 3.00
N ASP A 18 7.27 41.30 4.07
CA ASP A 18 6.52 41.44 5.34
C ASP A 18 5.13 40.77 5.48
N ALA A 19 5.10 39.65 6.23
CA ALA A 19 4.59 39.68 7.61
C ALA A 19 4.70 38.29 8.26
N SER A 20 5.53 38.23 9.30
CA SER A 20 5.61 37.17 10.30
C SER A 20 4.31 37.01 11.09
N SER A 21 3.92 35.77 11.39
CA SER A 21 3.33 35.47 12.70
C SER A 21 3.52 34.00 13.02
N ASP A 22 4.43 33.73 13.95
CA ASP A 22 4.48 32.50 14.73
C ASP A 22 3.15 32.28 15.46
N ALA A 23 2.65 31.05 15.40
CA ALA A 23 1.64 30.55 16.32
C ALA A 23 1.88 29.05 16.54
N GLU A 24 2.84 28.76 17.44
CA GLU A 24 2.90 27.48 18.13
C GLU A 24 1.57 27.31 18.91
N SER A 25 0.75 26.34 18.50
CA SER A 25 -0.41 25.93 19.30
C SER A 25 -0.48 24.41 19.36
N SER A 26 0.20 23.87 20.37
CA SER A 26 -0.06 22.53 20.86
C SER A 26 -1.45 22.49 21.49
N SER A 27 -2.34 21.63 20.99
CA SER A 27 -3.33 21.02 21.88
C SER A 27 -3.72 19.63 21.36
N ASP A 28 -3.22 18.63 22.05
CA ASP A 28 -3.73 17.26 22.05
C ASP A 28 -5.17 17.27 22.54
N ARG A 29 -6.18 17.03 21.68
CA ARG A 29 -7.52 16.54 22.11
C ARG A 29 -8.12 15.62 21.05
N CYS A 30 -7.88 14.32 21.21
CA CYS A 30 -8.67 13.25 20.61
C CYS A 30 -10.12 13.35 21.12
N ASN A 31 -11.03 13.80 20.26
CA ASN A 31 -12.46 13.69 20.52
C ASN A 31 -12.92 12.26 20.18
N SER A 32 -12.63 11.33 21.08
CA SER A 32 -13.20 9.98 21.01
C SER A 32 -14.68 10.08 21.40
N ILE A 33 -15.57 9.98 20.42
CA ILE A 33 -17.00 9.79 20.68
C ILE A 33 -17.20 8.37 21.23
N THR A 34 -17.06 8.23 22.54
CA THR A 34 -17.42 6.99 23.21
C THR A 34 -18.95 6.89 23.19
N SER A 35 -19.50 6.07 22.30
CA SER A 35 -20.85 5.54 22.48
C SER A 35 -20.86 4.77 23.79
N ALA A 36 -21.44 5.38 24.82
CA ALA A 36 -21.71 4.72 26.09
C ALA A 36 -22.78 3.65 25.83
N SER A 37 -22.36 2.39 25.74
CA SER A 37 -23.23 1.27 26.09
C SER A 37 -22.94 0.92 27.55
N ASP A 38 -23.85 1.32 28.44
CA ASP A 38 -23.82 0.97 29.85
C ASP A 38 -23.91 -0.55 29.99
N PHE A 39 -22.81 -1.18 30.40
CA PHE A 39 -22.83 -2.52 30.99
C PHE A 39 -22.34 -2.38 32.42
N ASP A 40 -23.26 -2.52 33.37
CA ASP A 40 -23.00 -2.55 34.80
C ASP A 40 -22.18 -3.81 35.12
N CYS A 41 -20.85 -3.69 35.07
CA CYS A 41 -19.96 -4.69 35.66
C CYS A 41 -19.85 -4.38 37.14
N SER A 42 -20.73 -5.01 37.92
CA SER A 42 -20.70 -5.07 39.38
C SER A 42 -19.26 -5.11 39.91
N ARG A 43 -18.80 -3.97 40.46
CA ARG A 43 -17.50 -3.84 41.12
C ARG A 43 -17.53 -4.67 42.41
N GLN A 44 -17.08 -5.91 42.31
CA GLN A 44 -16.81 -6.74 43.47
C GLN A 44 -15.50 -6.26 44.11
N SER A 45 -15.64 -5.47 45.18
CA SER A 45 -14.54 -4.99 46.00
C SER A 45 -14.09 -6.10 46.95
N PHE A 46 -12.94 -6.71 46.68
CA PHE A 46 -12.27 -7.61 47.62
C PHE A 46 -11.12 -6.85 48.28
N THR A 47 -11.40 -6.17 49.39
CA THR A 47 -10.32 -5.71 50.28
C THR A 47 -9.88 -6.90 51.11
N SER A 48 -8.74 -7.47 50.76
CA SER A 48 -8.02 -8.42 51.60
C SER A 48 -6.61 -7.89 51.82
N ASP A 49 -6.33 -7.59 53.09
CA ASP A 49 -5.03 -7.18 53.59
C ASP A 49 -4.03 -8.35 53.62
N CYS A 50 -2.75 -7.98 53.60
CA CYS A 50 -1.58 -8.67 54.17
C CYS A 50 -0.51 -9.24 53.20
N SER A 51 0.70 -8.70 53.42
CA SER A 51 2.03 -9.30 53.25
C SER A 51 2.71 -9.35 51.87
N SER A 52 3.73 -8.48 51.76
CA SER A 52 5.01 -8.67 51.07
C SER A 52 4.99 -9.49 49.78
N SER A 53 4.83 -8.83 48.65
CA SER A 53 5.55 -9.24 47.45
C SER A 53 6.35 -8.03 46.97
N LYS A 54 7.67 -8.19 46.96
CA LYS A 54 8.59 -7.24 46.36
C LYS A 54 8.03 -6.91 44.99
N HIS A 55 7.73 -5.64 44.72
CA HIS A 55 7.42 -5.17 43.38
C HIS A 55 8.62 -5.52 42.50
N SER A 56 8.54 -6.66 41.83
CA SER A 56 9.38 -6.96 40.68
C SER A 56 8.90 -6.02 39.59
N SER A 57 9.53 -4.85 39.50
CA SER A 57 9.44 -4.06 38.27
C SER A 57 9.73 -5.02 37.12
N PRO A 58 8.84 -5.18 36.13
CA PRO A 58 9.15 -6.03 34.99
C PRO A 58 10.47 -5.51 34.41
N SER A 59 11.46 -6.41 34.27
CA SER A 59 12.74 -6.09 33.67
C SER A 59 12.45 -5.51 32.29
N SER A 60 12.61 -4.19 32.18
CA SER A 60 12.41 -3.50 30.91
C SER A 60 13.51 -3.96 29.99
N SER A 61 13.15 -4.71 28.93
CA SER A 61 14.10 -5.04 27.88
C SER A 61 14.67 -3.75 27.30
N PRO A 62 15.97 -3.69 26.96
CA PRO A 62 16.57 -2.53 26.32
C PRO A 62 15.76 -2.09 25.08
N PRO A 63 15.62 -0.78 24.81
CA PRO A 63 14.92 -0.29 23.63
C PRO A 63 15.51 -0.90 22.37
N LYS A 64 14.68 -1.59 21.58
CA LYS A 64 15.07 -2.02 20.24
C LYS A 64 14.93 -0.82 19.33
N THR A 65 16.02 -0.44 18.68
CA THR A 65 15.99 0.57 17.61
C THR A 65 15.30 -0.05 16.41
N ILE A 66 14.17 0.54 16.00
CA ILE A 66 13.54 0.20 14.72
C ILE A 66 14.26 0.97 13.61
N THR A 67 14.57 0.29 12.51
CA THR A 67 15.07 0.97 11.31
C THR A 67 13.90 1.38 10.42
N LEU A 68 14.15 2.36 9.53
CA LEU A 68 13.15 2.74 8.53
C LEU A 68 12.81 1.57 7.59
N ASP A 69 13.78 0.71 7.31
CA ASP A 69 13.57 -0.51 6.52
C ASP A 69 12.62 -1.49 7.21
N ASP A 70 12.76 -1.69 8.52
CA ASP A 70 11.85 -2.54 9.30
C ASP A 70 10.41 -2.02 9.26
N VAL A 71 10.24 -0.69 9.31
CA VAL A 71 8.93 -0.05 9.21
C VAL A 71 8.34 -0.26 7.81
N MET A 72 9.11 -0.06 6.74
CA MET A 72 8.63 -0.30 5.37
C MET A 72 8.30 -1.78 5.12
N PHE A 73 9.08 -2.71 5.67
CA PHE A 73 8.80 -4.14 5.58
C PHE A 73 7.50 -4.50 6.30
N SER A 74 7.34 -4.05 7.56
CA SER A 74 6.13 -4.28 8.34
C SER A 74 4.88 -3.67 7.67
N ALA A 75 5.01 -2.52 7.02
CA ALA A 75 3.92 -1.89 6.29
C ALA A 75 3.45 -2.74 5.09
N ARG A 76 4.38 -3.40 4.38
CA ARG A 76 4.04 -4.34 3.31
C ARG A 76 3.33 -5.57 3.86
N ASP A 77 3.81 -6.14 4.96
CA ASP A 77 3.19 -7.31 5.59
C ASP A 77 1.77 -7.00 6.08
N LEU A 78 1.57 -5.82 6.70
CA LEU A 78 0.25 -5.39 7.12
C LEU A 78 -0.69 -5.18 5.92
N SER A 79 -0.20 -4.56 4.85
CA SER A 79 -0.96 -4.41 3.60
C SER A 79 -1.38 -5.77 3.03
N ASN A 80 -0.47 -6.74 3.01
CA ASN A 80 -0.75 -8.10 2.53
C ASN A 80 -1.78 -8.81 3.41
N LEU A 81 -1.69 -8.66 4.73
CA LEU A 81 -2.65 -9.24 5.67
C LEU A 81 -4.03 -8.62 5.54
N THR A 82 -4.11 -7.30 5.38
CA THR A 82 -5.37 -6.59 5.12
C THR A 82 -5.98 -7.06 3.81
N LEU A 83 -5.18 -7.20 2.75
CA LEU A 83 -5.64 -7.74 1.47
C LEU A 83 -6.12 -9.19 1.61
N ALA A 84 -5.38 -10.05 2.31
CA ALA A 84 -5.79 -11.43 2.55
C ALA A 84 -7.12 -11.51 3.32
N HIS A 85 -7.30 -10.66 4.33
CA HIS A 85 -8.57 -10.55 5.04
C HIS A 85 -9.70 -10.10 4.11
N GLU A 86 -9.44 -9.13 3.23
CA GLU A 86 -10.42 -8.69 2.22
C GLU A 86 -10.81 -9.82 1.28
N ILE A 87 -9.83 -10.55 0.72
CA ILE A 87 -10.07 -11.69 -0.17
C ILE A 87 -10.94 -12.77 0.50
N ILE A 88 -10.71 -13.03 1.79
CA ILE A 88 -11.43 -14.07 2.54
C ILE A 88 -12.86 -13.63 2.90
N VAL A 89 -13.04 -12.37 3.31
CA VAL A 89 -14.30 -11.88 3.88
C VAL A 89 -15.24 -11.35 2.79
N ASN A 90 -14.70 -10.71 1.76
CA ASN A 90 -15.48 -10.16 0.66
C ASN A 90 -15.74 -11.25 -0.40
N ARG A 91 -16.95 -11.82 -0.41
CA ARG A 91 -17.35 -12.83 -1.40
C ARG A 91 -17.43 -12.29 -2.82
N ASP A 92 -17.57 -10.99 -2.97
CA ASP A 92 -17.63 -10.31 -4.27
C ASP A 92 -16.24 -9.82 -4.70
N PHE A 93 -15.18 -10.16 -3.95
CA PHE A 93 -13.81 -9.83 -4.33
C PHE A 93 -13.47 -10.50 -5.66
N HIS A 94 -13.07 -9.68 -6.63
CA HIS A 94 -12.58 -10.14 -7.92
C HIS A 94 -11.45 -9.24 -8.37
N VAL A 95 -10.47 -9.83 -9.04
CA VAL A 95 -9.41 -9.07 -9.69
C VAL A 95 -9.94 -8.64 -11.06
N GLU A 96 -10.21 -7.35 -11.19
CA GLU A 96 -10.68 -6.78 -12.45
C GLU A 96 -9.62 -6.99 -13.54
N GLN A 97 -10.04 -7.58 -14.66
CA GLN A 97 -9.17 -7.64 -15.81
C GLN A 97 -8.99 -6.22 -16.35
N PRO A 98 -7.77 -5.82 -16.76
CA PRO A 98 -7.55 -4.51 -17.34
C PRO A 98 -8.45 -4.32 -18.56
N HIS A 99 -9.43 -3.42 -18.46
CA HIS A 99 -10.29 -3.07 -19.57
C HIS A 99 -9.53 -2.15 -20.53
N LEU A 100 -8.76 -2.76 -21.42
CA LEU A 100 -8.06 -2.03 -22.47
C LEU A 100 -9.08 -1.44 -23.47
N PRO A 101 -8.95 -0.17 -23.86
CA PRO A 101 -9.84 0.46 -24.84
C PRO A 101 -9.95 -0.38 -26.11
N GLN A 102 -11.16 -0.44 -26.66
CA GLN A 102 -11.37 -1.08 -27.96
C GLN A 102 -10.50 -0.38 -29.02
N ASN A 103 -9.67 -1.16 -29.73
CA ASN A 103 -8.67 -0.69 -30.69
C ASN A 103 -7.41 -0.02 -30.08
N SER A 104 -7.14 -0.20 -28.77
CA SER A 104 -5.81 0.11 -28.24
C SER A 104 -4.75 -0.78 -28.88
N LEU A 105 -3.59 -0.20 -29.20
CA LEU A 105 -2.42 -0.96 -29.66
C LEU A 105 -2.05 -2.05 -28.64
N GLU A 106 -2.07 -1.73 -27.35
CA GLU A 106 -1.77 -2.68 -26.28
C GLU A 106 -2.69 -3.90 -26.31
N LYS A 107 -4.00 -3.67 -26.53
CA LYS A 107 -4.99 -4.75 -26.66
C LYS A 107 -4.67 -5.63 -27.86
N GLN A 108 -4.40 -5.01 -29.01
CA GLN A 108 -4.07 -5.74 -30.23
C GLN A 108 -2.80 -6.58 -30.07
N VAL A 109 -1.76 -6.02 -29.45
CA VAL A 109 -0.52 -6.75 -29.17
C VAL A 109 -0.79 -7.92 -28.24
N LYS A 110 -1.53 -7.70 -27.14
CA LYS A 110 -1.92 -8.76 -26.20
C LYS A 110 -2.67 -9.89 -26.92
N ASP A 111 -3.66 -9.54 -27.73
CA ASP A 111 -4.50 -10.51 -28.42
C ASP A 111 -3.71 -11.31 -29.47
N ILE A 112 -2.81 -10.66 -30.22
CA ILE A 112 -1.94 -11.33 -31.20
C ILE A 112 -0.96 -12.28 -30.51
N VAL A 113 -0.27 -11.84 -29.46
CA VAL A 113 0.72 -12.65 -28.74
C VAL A 113 0.05 -13.84 -28.05
N HIS A 114 -1.08 -13.59 -27.37
CA HIS A 114 -1.87 -14.65 -26.74
C HIS A 114 -2.30 -15.68 -27.78
N LYS A 115 -2.84 -15.23 -28.91
CA LYS A 115 -3.22 -16.12 -30.00
C LYS A 115 -2.03 -16.92 -30.54
N ALA A 116 -0.92 -16.26 -30.86
CA ALA A 116 0.25 -16.94 -31.42
C ALA A 116 0.79 -18.04 -30.50
N PHE A 117 0.78 -17.81 -29.17
CA PHE A 117 1.16 -18.85 -28.22
C PHE A 117 0.23 -20.06 -28.27
N TRP A 118 -1.08 -19.83 -28.23
CA TRP A 118 -2.07 -20.92 -28.25
C TRP A 118 -2.12 -21.63 -29.60
N ASP A 119 -1.95 -20.91 -30.71
CA ASP A 119 -1.86 -21.49 -32.05
C ASP A 119 -0.65 -22.44 -32.15
N SER A 120 0.52 -22.04 -31.64
CA SER A 120 1.72 -22.90 -31.59
C SER A 120 1.51 -24.10 -30.68
N LEU A 121 0.95 -23.89 -29.47
CA LEU A 121 0.68 -24.97 -28.54
C LEU A 121 -0.33 -25.98 -29.11
N GLU A 122 -1.38 -25.51 -29.77
CA GLU A 122 -2.37 -26.36 -30.44
C GLU A 122 -1.72 -27.18 -31.56
N SER A 123 -0.83 -26.56 -32.35
CA SER A 123 -0.09 -27.27 -33.40
C SER A 123 0.76 -28.40 -32.82
N GLU A 124 1.55 -28.11 -31.78
CA GLU A 124 2.44 -29.10 -31.14
C GLU A 124 1.68 -30.29 -30.53
N LEU A 125 0.54 -30.01 -29.90
CA LEU A 125 -0.29 -31.05 -29.29
C LEU A 125 -1.02 -31.93 -30.33
N ASN A 126 -1.17 -31.44 -31.56
CA ASN A 126 -1.81 -32.17 -32.65
C ASN A 126 -0.82 -32.98 -33.51
N ASP A 127 0.49 -32.83 -33.30
CA ASP A 127 1.51 -33.61 -34.00
C ASP A 127 1.52 -35.08 -33.55
N ASP A 128 2.09 -35.97 -34.38
CA ASP A 128 2.27 -37.40 -34.08
C ASP A 128 3.76 -37.81 -34.18
N PRO A 129 4.49 -37.97 -33.06
CA PRO A 129 4.02 -37.86 -31.68
C PRO A 129 3.85 -36.40 -31.20
N PRO A 130 2.97 -36.12 -30.20
CA PRO A 130 2.78 -34.76 -29.70
C PRO A 130 4.04 -34.19 -29.03
N GLU A 131 4.30 -32.90 -29.25
CA GLU A 131 5.33 -32.15 -28.54
C GLU A 131 4.71 -31.41 -27.34
N TYR A 132 5.45 -31.37 -26.21
CA TYR A 132 4.93 -30.86 -24.93
C TYR A 132 5.72 -29.68 -24.37
N GLU A 133 6.63 -29.07 -25.14
CA GLU A 133 7.50 -28.01 -24.65
C GLU A 133 6.70 -26.82 -24.09
N HIS A 134 5.72 -26.32 -24.86
CA HIS A 134 4.89 -25.18 -24.41
C HIS A 134 3.89 -25.56 -23.33
N ALA A 135 3.37 -26.79 -23.33
CA ALA A 135 2.43 -27.27 -22.31
C ALA A 135 3.08 -27.32 -20.92
N ILE A 136 4.35 -27.75 -20.85
CA ILE A 136 5.08 -27.85 -19.57
C ILE A 136 5.31 -26.47 -18.95
N LYS A 137 5.59 -25.43 -19.76
CA LYS A 137 5.76 -24.05 -19.29
C LYS A 137 4.51 -23.47 -18.61
N LEU A 138 3.33 -24.04 -18.84
CA LEU A 138 2.09 -23.63 -18.17
C LEU A 138 1.95 -24.23 -16.76
N LEU A 139 2.74 -25.26 -16.43
CA LEU A 139 2.68 -25.98 -15.16
C LEU A 139 3.79 -25.59 -14.18
N GLU A 140 4.78 -24.84 -14.65
CA GLU A 140 5.86 -24.25 -13.84
C GLU A 140 5.36 -23.00 -13.11
#